data_AF-A0A3A2Z6S3-F1
#
_entry.id   AF-A0A3A2Z6S3-F1
#
_cell.length_a   1.000
_cell.length_b   1.000
_cell.length_c   1.000
_cell.angle_alpha   90.00
_cell.angle_beta   90.00
_cell.angle_gamma   90.00
#
_symmetry.space_group_name_H-M   'P 1'
#
loop_
_entity.id
_entity.type
_entity.pdbx_description
1 polymer ?
#
loop_
_entity_poly.entity_id
_entity_poly.type
_entity_poly.pdbx_seq_one_letter_code
_entity_poly.pdbx_strand_id
1 'polypeptide(L)'
;MIELAKTSPLVIVLSQLDTRFFKGLAGEYEFVLKFRLQKEGEEDYIVRSHSNCLMSRAVNAEINLDPGRYHVLMKITAYRQRDVESTEEVVSRLAPTRREKLVQIGLSYDLAHAKGL
;
A
#
# COMPACT_ATOMS: atom_id res chain seq x y z
N MET A 1 -13.51 8.51 -1.62
CA MET A 1 -14.86 8.44 -2.20
C MET A 1 -14.74 8.77 -3.67
N ILE A 2 -15.45 8.07 -4.55
CA ILE A 2 -15.42 8.32 -5.99
C ILE A 2 -16.81 8.79 -6.40
N GLU A 3 -16.90 9.92 -7.10
CA GLU A 3 -18.15 10.46 -7.62
C GLU A 3 -18.06 10.57 -9.14
N LEU A 4 -19.06 10.05 -9.83
CA LEU A 4 -19.12 10.01 -11.29
C LEU A 4 -20.42 10.64 -11.78
N ALA A 5 -20.30 11.56 -12.75
CA ALA A 5 -21.43 12.21 -13.40
C ALA A 5 -21.89 11.48 -14.68
N LYS A 6 -21.03 10.64 -15.28
CA LYS A 6 -21.27 9.90 -16.52
C LYS A 6 -20.63 8.52 -16.45
N THR A 7 -21.17 7.56 -17.20
CA THR A 7 -20.57 6.23 -17.30
C THR A 7 -19.14 6.34 -17.82
N SER A 8 -18.17 5.81 -17.06
CA SER A 8 -16.74 6.02 -17.31
C SER A 8 -15.91 4.77 -17.01
N PRO A 9 -14.88 4.47 -17.82
CA PRO A 9 -13.87 3.48 -17.49
C PRO A 9 -12.95 4.00 -16.38
N LEU A 10 -12.73 3.21 -15.33
CA LEU A 10 -11.84 3.51 -14.23
C LEU A 10 -10.84 2.37 -14.00
N VAL A 11 -9.62 2.75 -13.65
CA VAL A 11 -8.60 1.87 -13.10
C VAL A 11 -8.33 2.29 -11.67
N ILE A 12 -8.60 1.41 -10.72
CA ILE A 12 -8.35 1.66 -9.30
C ILE A 12 -7.11 0.86 -8.90
N VAL A 13 -6.13 1.54 -8.29
CA VAL A 13 -4.88 0.94 -7.82
C VAL A 13 -4.71 1.21 -6.34
N LEU A 14 -4.54 0.16 -5.54
CA LEU A 14 -4.07 0.24 -4.16
C LEU A 14 -2.62 -0.23 -4.14
N SER A 15 -1.69 0.67 -3.84
CA SER A 15 -0.25 0.41 -3.83
C SER A 15 0.39 0.73 -2.49
N GLN A 16 1.42 -0.04 -2.13
CA GLN A 16 2.34 0.26 -1.04
C GLN A 16 3.70 0.73 -1.59
N LEU A 17 4.45 1.46 -0.78
CA LEU A 17 5.80 1.90 -1.13
C LEU A 17 6.74 0.72 -1.37
N ASP A 18 7.73 0.92 -2.23
CA ASP A 18 8.67 -0.14 -2.59
C ASP A 18 9.65 -0.43 -1.44
N THR A 19 9.46 -1.58 -0.80
CA THR A 19 10.30 -2.07 0.29
C THR A 19 11.76 -2.30 -0.09
N ARG A 20 12.09 -2.47 -1.39
CA ARG A 20 13.47 -2.71 -1.86
C ARG A 20 14.35 -1.48 -1.69
N PHE A 21 13.80 -0.30 -1.99
CA PHE A 21 14.54 0.95 -1.89
C PHE A 21 14.81 1.32 -0.42
N PHE A 22 13.87 0.96 0.46
CA PHE A 22 13.94 1.21 1.90
C PHE A 22 14.38 -0.02 2.70
N LYS A 23 15.18 -0.92 2.11
CA LYS A 23 15.63 -2.13 2.79
C LYS A 23 16.31 -1.79 4.13
N GLY A 24 15.80 -2.38 5.21
CA GLY A 24 16.24 -2.11 6.58
C GLY A 24 15.41 -1.06 7.34
N LEU A 25 14.60 -0.25 6.64
CA LEU A 25 13.60 0.64 7.23
C LEU A 25 12.15 0.25 6.87
N ALA A 26 11.96 -0.66 5.91
CA ALA A 26 10.66 -1.17 5.49
C ALA A 26 9.89 -1.95 6.58
N GLY A 27 10.56 -2.30 7.69
CA GLY A 27 9.98 -3.03 8.80
C GLY A 27 9.89 -4.55 8.58
N GLU A 28 9.33 -5.21 9.59
CA GLU A 28 9.23 -6.68 9.71
C GLU A 28 7.89 -7.25 9.22
N TYR A 29 7.12 -6.47 8.46
CA TYR A 29 5.78 -6.85 8.04
C TYR A 29 5.67 -7.02 6.52
N GLU A 30 5.02 -8.10 6.13
CA GLU A 30 4.51 -8.29 4.79
C GLU A 30 3.01 -7.97 4.75
N PHE A 31 2.62 -7.11 3.81
CA PHE A 31 1.24 -6.69 3.67
C PHE A 31 0.55 -7.41 2.51
N VAL A 32 -0.56 -8.07 2.83
CA VAL A 32 -1.52 -8.54 1.82
C VAL A 32 -2.58 -7.47 1.64
N LEU A 33 -2.60 -6.89 0.44
CA LEU A 33 -3.52 -5.82 0.06
C LEU A 33 -4.75 -6.41 -0.64
N LYS A 34 -5.93 -5.93 -0.25
CA LYS A 34 -7.20 -6.19 -0.94
C LYS A 34 -8.05 -4.94 -0.89
N PHE A 35 -8.86 -4.71 -1.91
CA PHE A 35 -9.96 -3.75 -1.82
C PHE A 35 -11.21 -4.30 -2.48
N ARG A 36 -12.35 -3.70 -2.13
CA ARG A 36 -13.61 -3.86 -2.83
C ARG A 36 -14.21 -2.49 -3.13
N LEU A 37 -14.97 -2.42 -4.21
CA LEU A 37 -15.75 -1.25 -4.58
C LEU A 37 -17.22 -1.51 -4.25
N GLN A 38 -17.88 -0.52 -3.66
CA GLN A 38 -19.27 -0.58 -3.25
C GLN A 38 -19.95 0.73 -3.67
N LYS A 39 -21.17 0.65 -4.21
CA LYS A 39 -21.98 1.85 -4.49
C LYS A 39 -22.62 2.34 -3.21
N GLU A 40 -22.74 3.65 -3.06
CA GLU A 40 -23.40 4.25 -1.91
C GLU A 40 -24.86 3.81 -1.83
N GLY A 41 -25.27 3.31 -0.66
CA GLY A 41 -26.63 2.82 -0.41
C GLY A 41 -26.87 1.34 -0.78
N GLU A 42 -25.91 0.66 -1.41
CA GLU A 42 -26.00 -0.78 -1.71
C GLU A 42 -25.10 -1.56 -0.73
N GLU A 43 -25.52 -2.74 -0.25
CA GLU A 43 -24.70 -3.56 0.65
C GLU A 43 -23.66 -4.41 -0.08
N ASP A 44 -23.98 -4.84 -1.30
CA ASP A 44 -23.14 -5.71 -2.10
C ASP A 44 -21.98 -4.96 -2.76
N TYR A 45 -20.91 -5.71 -3.04
CA TYR A 45 -19.75 -5.17 -3.74
C TYR A 45 -19.88 -5.39 -5.24
N ILE A 46 -19.43 -4.40 -6.01
CA ILE A 46 -19.42 -4.46 -7.48
C ILE A 46 -18.20 -5.25 -7.94
N VAL A 47 -17.03 -4.92 -7.39
CA VAL A 47 -15.77 -5.58 -7.73
C VAL A 47 -14.91 -5.77 -6.50
N ARG A 48 -14.14 -6.85 -6.50
CA ARG A 48 -13.09 -7.13 -5.51
C ARG A 48 -11.78 -7.28 -6.26
N SER A 49 -10.72 -6.64 -5.78
CA SER A 49 -9.39 -6.83 -6.33
C SER A 49 -8.95 -8.29 -6.17
N HIS A 50 -8.26 -8.83 -7.17
CA HIS A 50 -7.54 -10.09 -6.96
C HIS A 50 -6.52 -9.90 -5.84
N SER A 51 -6.34 -10.94 -5.03
CA SER A 51 -5.26 -10.92 -4.03
C SER A 51 -3.95 -10.85 -4.80
N ASN A 52 -3.02 -10.02 -4.34
CA ASN A 52 -1.70 -10.03 -4.94
C ASN A 52 -1.13 -11.47 -4.84
N CYS A 53 -0.69 -12.01 -5.97
CA CYS A 53 0.04 -13.27 -6.06
C CYS A 53 1.48 -12.95 -6.48
N LEU A 54 2.46 -13.50 -5.76
CA LEU A 54 3.90 -13.43 -6.00
C LEU A 54 4.56 -12.02 -5.98
N MET A 55 3.88 -10.93 -6.32
CA MET A 55 4.45 -9.57 -6.41
C MET A 55 3.59 -8.54 -5.68
N SER A 56 4.02 -8.17 -4.47
CA SER A 56 3.12 -7.67 -3.42
C SER A 56 2.84 -6.18 -3.33
N ARG A 57 3.33 -5.39 -4.28
CA ARG A 57 3.35 -3.93 -4.09
C ARG A 57 2.08 -3.22 -4.49
N ALA A 58 1.18 -3.86 -5.24
CA ALA A 58 -0.10 -3.28 -5.59
C ALA A 58 -1.15 -4.34 -5.93
N VAL A 59 -2.41 -3.95 -5.81
CA VAL A 59 -3.55 -4.64 -6.42
C VAL A 59 -4.35 -3.62 -7.22
N ASN A 60 -4.96 -4.08 -8.32
CA ASN A 60 -5.77 -3.22 -9.18
C ASN A 60 -7.09 -3.89 -9.57
N ALA A 61 -8.01 -3.05 -10.05
CA ALA A 61 -9.22 -3.48 -10.74
C ALA A 61 -9.55 -2.46 -11.83
N GLU A 62 -9.93 -2.97 -13.00
CA GLU A 62 -10.40 -2.18 -14.13
C GLU A 62 -11.91 -2.41 -14.27
N ILE A 63 -12.69 -1.32 -14.32
CA ILE A 63 -14.15 -1.41 -14.34
C ILE A 63 -14.79 -0.18 -14.99
N ASN A 64 -15.89 -0.41 -15.73
CA ASN A 64 -16.77 0.66 -16.18
C ASN A 64 -17.84 0.91 -15.10
N LEU A 65 -17.96 2.14 -14.64
CA LEU A 65 -18.93 2.52 -13.61
C LEU A 65 -19.92 3.55 -14.16
N ASP A 66 -21.18 3.37 -13.81
CA ASP A 66 -22.26 4.31 -14.09
C ASP A 66 -22.20 5.56 -13.19
N PRO A 67 -23.01 6.60 -13.48
CA PRO A 67 -23.13 7.75 -12.61
C PRO A 67 -23.54 7.34 -11.19
N GLY A 68 -22.87 7.90 -10.20
CA GLY A 68 -23.12 7.58 -8.81
C GLY A 68 -21.95 7.88 -7.90
N ARG A 69 -22.15 7.57 -6.62
CA ARG A 69 -21.16 7.70 -5.57
C ARG A 69 -20.73 6.32 -5.10
N TYR A 70 -19.43 6.13 -4.92
CA TYR A 70 -18.83 4.85 -4.64
C TYR A 70 -17.78 4.95 -3.53
N HIS A 71 -17.67 3.87 -2.75
CA HIS A 71 -16.68 3.69 -1.70
C HIS A 71 -15.69 2.59 -2.09
N VAL A 72 -14.41 2.88 -1.93
CA VAL A 72 -13.33 1.89 -2.00
C VAL A 72 -13.04 1.46 -0.56
N LEU A 73 -13.39 0.22 -0.23
CA LEU A 73 -13.13 -0.36 1.08
C LEU A 73 -11.91 -1.26 1.00
N MET A 74 -10.87 -0.88 1.71
CA MET A 74 -9.60 -1.62 1.75
C MET A 74 -9.55 -2.59 2.94
N LYS A 75 -8.91 -3.74 2.72
CA LYS A 75 -8.50 -4.68 3.75
C LYS A 75 -7.02 -4.92 3.60
N ILE A 76 -6.26 -4.54 4.62
CA ILE A 76 -4.82 -4.76 4.71
C ILE A 76 -4.58 -5.79 5.80
N THR A 77 -3.87 -6.87 5.48
CA THR A 77 -3.46 -7.88 6.46
C THR A 77 -1.95 -7.86 6.57
N ALA A 78 -1.45 -7.62 7.78
CA ALA A 78 -0.02 -7.57 8.08
C ALA A 78 0.45 -8.91 8.65
N TYR A 79 1.46 -9.52 8.04
CA TYR A 79 2.10 -10.74 8.49
C TYR A 79 3.51 -10.40 8.97
N ARG A 80 3.78 -10.65 10.25
CA ARG A 80 5.11 -10.43 10.81
C ARG A 80 6.07 -11.52 10.34
N GLN A 81 7.17 -11.12 9.71
CA GLN A 81 8.25 -12.00 9.29
C GLN A 81 9.29 -12.06 10.42
N ARG A 82 9.46 -13.24 11.04
CA ARG A 82 10.36 -13.42 12.18
C ARG A 82 11.84 -13.45 11.82
N ASP A 83 12.14 -13.73 10.55
CA ASP A 83 13.51 -13.84 10.05
C ASP A 83 14.05 -12.51 9.49
N VAL A 84 13.32 -11.42 9.70
CA VAL A 84 13.70 -10.06 9.28
C VAL A 84 14.04 -9.23 10.51
N GLU A 85 15.20 -8.56 10.49
CA GLU A 85 15.57 -7.61 11.54
C GLU A 85 14.52 -6.49 11.65
N SER A 86 14.16 -6.14 12.87
CA SER A 86 13.34 -4.96 13.15
C SER A 86 14.04 -3.67 12.73
N THR A 87 13.27 -2.61 12.50
CA THR A 87 13.81 -1.29 12.15
C THR A 87 14.77 -0.80 13.23
N GLU A 88 14.44 -1.03 14.50
CA GLU A 88 15.23 -0.66 15.67
C GLU A 88 16.60 -1.37 15.68
N GLU A 89 16.62 -2.68 15.42
CA GLU A 89 17.86 -3.47 15.32
C GLU A 89 18.73 -2.98 14.16
N VAL A 90 18.13 -2.71 12.99
CA VAL A 90 18.86 -2.19 11.83
C VAL A 90 19.48 -0.83 12.13
N VAL A 91 18.72 0.09 12.73
CA VAL A 91 19.19 1.42 13.11
C VAL A 91 20.32 1.32 14.13
N SER A 92 20.15 0.51 15.18
CA SER A 92 21.18 0.28 16.21
C SER A 92 22.48 -0.24 15.63
N ARG A 93 22.40 -1.20 14.69
CA ARG A 93 23.56 -1.81 14.04
C ARG A 93 24.26 -0.87 13.04
N LEU A 94 23.49 -0.07 12.29
CA LEU A 94 24.02 0.77 11.21
C LEU A 94 24.40 2.18 11.64
N ALA A 95 23.79 2.74 12.69
CA ALA A 95 24.09 4.09 13.14
C ALA A 95 25.59 4.31 13.49
N PRO A 96 26.31 3.37 14.13
CA PRO A 96 27.73 3.56 14.43
C PRO A 96 28.66 3.48 13.22
N THR A 97 28.27 2.74 12.18
CA THR A 97 29.16 2.36 11.06
C THR A 97 28.81 2.99 9.72
N ARG A 98 27.54 3.33 9.50
CA ARG A 98 27.00 3.82 8.21
C ARG A 98 26.00 4.97 8.39
N ARG A 99 26.27 5.85 9.36
CA ARG A 99 25.39 6.95 9.78
C ARG A 99 24.88 7.80 8.62
N GLU A 100 25.76 8.29 7.75
CA GLU A 100 25.40 9.20 6.66
C GLU A 100 24.38 8.57 5.70
N LYS A 101 24.65 7.33 5.29
CA LYS A 101 23.74 6.56 4.43
C LYS A 101 22.41 6.27 5.12
N LEU A 102 22.44 5.95 6.41
CA LEU A 102 21.23 5.72 7.20
C LEU A 102 20.34 6.98 7.24
N VAL A 103 20.93 8.15 7.50
CA VAL A 103 20.22 9.45 7.51
C VAL A 103 19.64 9.77 6.14
N GLN A 104 20.41 9.58 5.06
CA GLN A 104 19.95 9.83 3.70
C GLN A 104 18.74 8.96 3.31
N ILE A 105 18.81 7.65 3.61
CA ILE A 105 17.71 6.72 3.33
C ILE A 105 16.51 7.03 4.22
N GLY A 106 16.72 7.36 5.50
CA GLY A 106 15.67 7.79 6.44
C GLY A 106 14.92 9.01 5.94
N LEU A 107 15.64 10.05 5.50
CA LEU A 107 15.00 11.23 4.92
C LEU A 107 14.17 10.90 3.67
N SER A 108 14.70 10.02 2.81
CA SER A 108 13.97 9.56 1.61
C SER A 108 12.73 8.74 1.98
N TYR A 109 12.81 7.96 3.06
CA TYR A 109 11.71 7.17 3.61
C TYR A 109 10.59 8.07 4.09
N ASP A 110 10.92 9.09 4.88
CA ASP A 110 9.97 10.08 5.39
C ASP A 110 9.29 10.84 4.25
N LEU A 111 10.08 11.31 3.27
CA LEU A 111 9.54 11.99 2.08
C LEU A 111 8.60 11.09 1.25
N ALA A 112 8.89 9.79 1.17
CA ALA A 112 8.02 8.86 0.45
C ALA A 112 6.71 8.60 1.19
N HIS A 113 6.75 8.44 2.52
CA HIS A 113 5.56 8.23 3.34
C HIS A 113 4.67 9.48 3.43
N ALA A 114 5.27 10.68 3.41
CA ALA A 114 4.52 11.93 3.37
C ALA A 114 3.67 12.08 2.10
N LYS A 115 4.05 11.45 0.97
CA LYS A 115 3.26 11.47 -0.27
C LYS A 115 2.03 10.55 -0.24
N GLY A 116 1.94 9.66 0.76
CA GLY A 116 0.82 8.74 0.93
C GLY A 116 -0.31 9.28 1.81
N LEU A 117 -0.17 10.52 2.32
CA LEU A 117 -1.16 11.24 3.13
C LEU A 117 -2.05 12.14 2.28
#